data_AF-A0A967KBK8-F1
#
_entry.id   AF-A0A967KBK8-F1
#
_cell.length_a   1.000
_cell.length_b   1.000
_cell.length_c   1.000
_cell.angle_alpha   90.00
_cell.angle_beta   90.00
_cell.angle_gamma   90.00
#
_symmetry.space_group_name_H-M   'P 1'
#
loop_
_entity.id
_entity.type
_entity.pdbx_description
1 polymer ?
#
loop_
_entity_poly.entity_id
_entity_poly.type
_entity_poly.pdbx_seq_one_letter_code
_entity_poly.pdbx_strand_id
1 'polypeptide(L)'
;DSISAIKDAIYHLVGKGNAYKGVNQDLPVSAEVGGRIIIDNEIIKCLFSIQHNKAEVHIMWEDYGYKSYKNLGLFGSMNSEWQYFSTPEFGILEIIDKNGNYKIRIK
;
A
#
# COMPACT_ATOMS: atom_id res chain seq x y z
N ASP A 1 -4.86 9.72 -16.68
CA ASP A 1 -3.93 8.61 -16.41
C ASP A 1 -4.08 8.13 -14.98
N SER A 2 -4.38 6.85 -14.78
CA SER A 2 -4.49 6.21 -13.46
C SER A 2 -3.20 6.36 -12.64
N ILE A 3 -2.04 6.38 -13.31
CA ILE A 3 -0.74 6.54 -12.65
C ILE A 3 -0.54 7.91 -12.00
N SER A 4 -1.14 8.97 -12.54
CA SER A 4 -1.05 10.31 -11.96
C SER A 4 -1.81 10.40 -10.64
N ALA A 5 -3.01 9.82 -10.57
CA ALA A 5 -3.80 9.79 -9.32
C ALA A 5 -3.10 8.99 -8.21
N ILE A 6 -2.45 7.88 -8.56
CA ILE A 6 -1.66 7.08 -7.61
C ILE A 6 -0.47 7.88 -7.08
N LYS A 7 0.25 8.57 -7.98
CA LYS A 7 1.36 9.45 -7.60
C LYS A 7 0.89 10.54 -6.64
N ASP A 8 -0.26 11.16 -6.91
CA ASP A 8 -0.82 12.23 -6.08
C ASP A 8 -1.24 11.75 -4.68
N ALA A 9 -1.76 10.53 -4.55
CA ALA A 9 -2.05 9.94 -3.24
C ALA A 9 -0.77 9.62 -2.45
N ILE A 10 0.24 9.04 -3.10
CA ILE A 10 1.53 8.80 -2.44
C ILE A 10 2.17 10.14 -2.05
N TYR A 11 2.10 11.17 -2.89
CA TYR A 11 2.57 12.51 -2.55
C TYR A 11 1.84 13.12 -1.35
N HIS A 12 0.56 12.80 -1.15
CA HIS A 12 -0.16 13.21 0.05
C HIS A 12 0.31 12.45 1.29
N LEU A 13 0.54 11.15 1.17
CA LEU A 13 0.96 10.31 2.30
C LEU A 13 2.37 10.67 2.80
N VAL A 14 3.30 10.96 1.89
CA VAL A 14 4.72 11.09 2.26
C VAL A 14 5.42 12.36 1.78
N GLY A 15 4.74 13.18 0.98
CA GLY A 15 5.31 14.38 0.36
C GLY A 15 6.04 14.09 -0.96
N LYS A 16 5.85 14.97 -1.96
CA LYS A 16 6.40 14.81 -3.32
C LYS A 16 7.92 14.60 -3.35
N GLY A 17 8.68 15.37 -2.58
CA GLY A 17 10.15 15.27 -2.56
C GLY A 17 10.69 13.96 -1.96
N ASN A 18 9.93 13.34 -1.05
CA ASN A 18 10.32 12.11 -0.37
C ASN A 18 9.91 10.86 -1.16
N ALA A 19 8.76 10.91 -1.85
CA ALA A 19 8.26 9.81 -2.66
C ALA A 19 9.23 9.34 -3.75
N TYR A 20 10.02 10.25 -4.33
CA TYR A 20 11.05 9.91 -5.34
C TYR A 20 12.34 9.31 -4.75
N LYS A 21 12.58 9.48 -3.44
CA LYS A 21 13.79 8.99 -2.77
C LYS A 21 13.62 7.61 -2.15
N GLY A 22 12.38 7.10 -2.09
CA GLY A 22 12.03 6.00 -1.21
C GLY A 22 11.94 6.51 0.23
N VAL A 23 10.75 6.48 0.81
CA VAL A 23 10.54 6.96 2.19
C VAL A 23 9.73 5.96 3.00
N ASN A 24 10.20 5.70 4.21
CA ASN A 24 9.50 4.92 5.20
C ASN A 24 8.60 5.84 6.02
N GLN A 25 7.33 5.48 6.14
CA GLN A 25 6.36 6.20 6.95
C GLN A 25 5.54 5.18 7.74
N ASP A 26 5.40 5.40 9.04
CA ASP A 26 4.47 4.63 9.87
C ASP A 26 3.06 5.20 9.64
N LEU A 27 2.17 4.39 9.07
CA LEU A 27 0.82 4.79 8.67
C LEU A 27 -0.22 3.77 9.13
N PRO A 28 -1.48 4.17 9.35
CA PRO A 28 -2.59 3.24 9.55
C PRO A 28 -2.83 2.38 8.30
N VAL A 29 -2.80 1.07 8.49
CA VAL A 29 -3.00 0.06 7.45
C VAL A 29 -4.16 -0.86 7.84
N SER A 30 -5.12 -1.01 6.94
CA SER A 30 -6.14 -2.06 7.02
C SER A 30 -5.95 -3.05 5.87
N ALA A 31 -6.09 -4.35 6.13
CA ALA A 31 -5.98 -5.39 5.12
C ALA A 31 -7.17 -6.35 5.16
N GLU A 32 -7.67 -6.67 3.97
CA GLU A 32 -8.79 -7.58 3.72
C GLU A 32 -8.32 -8.69 2.77
N VAL A 33 -8.57 -9.95 3.14
CA VAL A 33 -8.30 -11.12 2.29
C VAL A 33 -9.56 -11.96 2.20
N GLY A 34 -9.99 -12.27 0.97
CA GLY A 34 -11.20 -13.05 0.71
C GLY A 34 -12.46 -12.44 1.33
N GLY A 35 -12.57 -11.11 1.34
CA GLY A 35 -13.72 -10.39 1.92
C GLY A 35 -13.71 -10.27 3.45
N ARG A 36 -12.66 -10.75 4.13
CA ARG A 36 -12.53 -10.68 5.59
C ARG A 36 -11.43 -9.72 6.00
N ILE A 37 -11.74 -8.80 6.90
CA ILE A 37 -10.75 -7.92 7.51
C ILE A 37 -9.88 -8.78 8.43
N ILE A 38 -8.58 -8.81 8.15
CA ILE A 38 -7.56 -9.53 8.92
C ILE A 38 -6.67 -8.59 9.72
N ILE A 39 -6.56 -7.34 9.28
CA ILE A 39 -5.86 -6.25 9.97
C ILE A 39 -6.75 -5.01 9.86
N ASP A 40 -7.01 -4.34 10.98
CA ASP A 40 -7.85 -3.15 10.99
C ASP A 40 -7.12 -1.96 11.63
N ASN A 41 -6.74 -0.99 10.79
CA ASN A 41 -6.23 0.32 11.19
C ASN A 41 -5.01 0.25 12.12
N GLU A 42 -4.11 -0.69 11.85
CA GLU A 42 -2.88 -0.89 12.61
C GLU A 42 -1.77 0.01 12.07
N ILE A 43 -0.95 0.57 12.96
CA ILE A 43 0.19 1.42 12.55
C ILE A 43 1.31 0.50 12.08
N ILE A 44 1.62 0.54 10.78
CA ILE A 44 2.65 -0.30 10.16
C ILE A 44 3.56 0.57 9.29
N LYS A 45 4.84 0.24 9.27
CA LYS A 45 5.81 0.91 8.42
C LYS A 45 5.60 0.55 6.95
N CYS A 46 5.45 1.57 6.12
CA CYS A 46 5.30 1.47 4.69
C CYS A 46 6.43 2.21 3.99
N LEU A 47 7.09 1.56 3.04
CA LEU A 47 8.05 2.17 2.12
C LEU A 47 7.33 2.52 0.83
N PHE A 48 7.34 3.80 0.46
CA PHE A 48 6.80 4.27 -0.81
C PHE A 48 7.92 4.71 -1.74
N SER A 49 7.87 4.24 -2.99
CA SER A 49 8.81 4.60 -4.04
C SER A 49 8.08 4.86 -5.35
N ILE A 50 8.35 6.01 -5.95
CA ILE A 50 7.83 6.36 -7.27
C ILE A 50 9.00 6.42 -8.26
N GLN A 51 8.89 5.63 -9.32
CA GLN A 51 9.73 5.75 -10.51
C GLN A 51 8.92 6.33 -11.67
N HIS A 52 9.58 6.63 -12.79
CA HIS A 52 8.99 7.36 -13.92
C HIS A 52 7.62 6.79 -14.34
N ASN A 53 7.52 5.46 -14.43
CA ASN A 53 6.33 4.76 -14.91
C ASN A 53 5.74 3.75 -13.90
N LYS A 54 6.17 3.76 -12.64
CA LYS A 54 5.68 2.82 -11.63
C LYS A 54 5.64 3.43 -10.23
N ALA A 55 4.70 2.93 -9.43
CA ALA A 55 4.64 3.15 -8.00
C ALA A 55 4.82 1.80 -7.30
N GLU A 56 5.64 1.80 -6.25
CA GLU A 56 5.93 0.64 -5.42
C GLU A 56 5.62 0.97 -3.96
N VAL A 57 4.96 0.02 -3.29
CA VAL A 57 4.64 0.09 -1.86
C VAL A 57 5.11 -1.19 -1.22
N HIS A 58 5.97 -1.09 -0.20
CA HIS A 58 6.37 -2.22 0.63
C HIS A 58 5.84 -2.04 2.03
N ILE A 59 5.19 -3.05 2.59
CA ILE A 59 4.62 -3.01 3.94
C ILE A 59 5.42 -3.97 4.82
N MET A 60 5.97 -3.45 5.92
CA MET A 60 6.87 -4.18 6.82
C MET A 60 6.08 -5.01 7.84
N TRP A 61 5.31 -5.98 7.37
CA TRP A 61 4.44 -6.81 8.21
C TRP A 61 5.17 -7.50 9.37
N GLU A 62 6.33 -8.12 9.09
CA GLU A 62 7.05 -8.94 10.07
C GLU A 62 7.60 -8.13 11.23
N ASP A 63 8.05 -6.90 10.96
CA ASP A 63 8.56 -5.96 11.96
C ASP A 63 7.48 -5.57 12.98
N TYR A 64 6.21 -5.69 12.61
CA TYR A 64 5.05 -5.34 13.42
C TYR A 64 4.28 -6.58 13.92
N GLY A 65 4.95 -7.75 13.96
CA GLY A 65 4.42 -8.96 14.59
C GLY A 65 3.71 -9.93 13.65
N TYR A 66 3.52 -9.58 12.38
CA TYR A 66 2.89 -10.44 11.38
C TYR A 66 3.91 -11.34 10.66
N LYS A 67 4.68 -12.13 11.42
CA LYS A 67 5.80 -12.99 10.94
C LYS A 67 5.44 -14.05 9.89
N SER A 68 4.15 -14.29 9.67
CA SER A 68 3.65 -15.24 8.67
C SER A 68 2.54 -14.62 7.83
N TYR A 69 2.65 -13.32 7.53
CA TYR A 69 1.67 -12.56 6.75
C TYR A 69 1.29 -13.25 5.43
N LYS A 70 2.22 -13.95 4.77
CA LYS A 70 1.93 -14.73 3.56
C LYS A 70 0.90 -15.85 3.78
N ASN A 71 0.90 -16.49 4.95
CA ASN A 71 -0.10 -17.50 5.31
C ASN A 71 -1.49 -16.89 5.52
N LEU A 72 -1.54 -15.58 5.80
CA LEU A 72 -2.78 -14.80 5.87
C LEU A 72 -3.23 -14.29 4.49
N GLY A 73 -2.48 -14.59 3.41
CA GLY A 73 -2.74 -14.09 2.05
C GLY A 73 -2.27 -12.65 1.83
N LEU A 74 -1.42 -12.11 2.71
CA LEU A 74 -0.88 -10.76 2.60
C LEU A 74 0.39 -10.73 1.73
N PHE A 75 0.66 -9.57 1.12
CA PHE A 75 1.86 -9.32 0.31
C PHE A 75 2.68 -8.18 0.91
N GLY A 76 3.99 -8.38 1.03
CA GLY A 76 4.90 -7.38 1.61
C GLY A 76 5.40 -6.35 0.61
N SER A 77 5.15 -6.55 -0.68
CA SER A 77 5.62 -5.68 -1.76
C SER A 77 4.61 -5.70 -2.88
N MET A 78 4.21 -4.50 -3.32
CA MET A 78 3.16 -4.29 -4.30
C MET A 78 3.63 -3.23 -5.29
N ASN A 79 3.25 -3.40 -6.55
CA ASN A 79 3.56 -2.44 -7.58
C ASN A 79 2.43 -2.37 -8.62
N SER A 80 2.40 -1.27 -9.35
CA SER A 80 1.35 -0.98 -10.35
C SER A 80 1.28 -1.96 -11.53
N GLU A 81 2.23 -2.90 -11.67
CA GLU A 81 2.20 -3.92 -12.72
C GLU A 81 1.34 -5.12 -12.32
N TRP A 82 1.32 -5.48 -11.02
CA TRP A 82 0.65 -6.67 -10.50
C TRP A 82 -0.64 -6.36 -9.74
N GLN A 83 -0.77 -5.16 -9.18
CA GLN A 83 -1.95 -4.74 -8.42
C GLN A 83 -2.63 -3.51 -9.04
N TYR A 84 -3.94 -3.40 -8.82
CA TYR A 84 -4.68 -2.17 -9.05
C TYR A 84 -4.49 -1.25 -7.87
N PHE A 85 -4.23 0.02 -8.15
CA PHE A 85 -4.16 1.06 -7.13
C PHE A 85 -5.29 2.04 -7.40
N SER A 86 -6.04 2.38 -6.36
CA SER A 86 -7.15 3.31 -6.37
C SER A 86 -7.01 4.30 -5.22
N THR A 87 -7.68 5.42 -5.36
CA THR A 87 -7.76 6.47 -4.32
C THR A 87 -9.24 6.72 -4.06
N PRO A 88 -9.91 5.84 -3.30
CA PRO A 88 -11.36 5.93 -3.11
C PRO A 88 -11.75 7.23 -2.41
N GLU A 89 -10.85 7.74 -1.57
CA GLU A 89 -10.97 9.00 -0.85
C GLU A 89 -9.62 9.72 -0.85
N PHE A 90 -9.66 11.03 -0.61
CA PHE A 90 -8.45 11.83 -0.54
C PHE A 90 -7.55 11.39 0.62
N GLY A 91 -6.26 11.17 0.35
CA GLY A 91 -5.29 10.69 1.33
C GLY A 91 -5.34 9.18 1.59
N ILE A 92 -6.26 8.44 0.96
CA ILE A 92 -6.31 6.98 1.09
C ILE A 92 -5.74 6.33 -0.16
N LEU A 93 -4.70 5.52 0.03
CA LEU A 93 -4.21 4.62 -1.01
C LEU A 93 -4.84 3.25 -0.81
N GLU A 94 -5.60 2.81 -1.79
CA GLU A 94 -6.16 1.46 -1.84
C GLU A 94 -5.39 0.62 -2.86
N ILE A 95 -5.02 -0.61 -2.47
CA ILE A 95 -4.26 -1.55 -3.30
C ILE A 95 -5.06 -2.85 -3.37
N ILE A 96 -5.41 -3.29 -4.58
CA ILE A 96 -6.23 -4.46 -4.83
C ILE A 96 -5.46 -5.44 -5.72
N ASP A 97 -5.44 -6.71 -5.36
CA ASP A 97 -4.96 -7.75 -6.27
C ASP A 97 -5.82 -7.81 -7.53
N LYS A 98 -5.24 -8.12 -8.69
CA LYS A 98 -5.98 -8.19 -9.97
C LYS A 98 -7.12 -9.20 -9.95
N ASN A 99 -7.05 -10.21 -9.08
CA ASN A 99 -8.09 -11.21 -8.90
C ASN A 99 -9.13 -10.83 -7.83
N GLY A 100 -9.01 -9.66 -7.20
CA GLY A 100 -9.93 -9.18 -6.17
C GLY A 100 -9.85 -9.92 -4.83
N ASN A 101 -8.90 -10.83 -4.65
CA ASN A 101 -8.77 -11.66 -3.46
C ASN A 101 -8.19 -10.92 -2.25
N TYR A 102 -7.60 -9.75 -2.48
CA TYR A 102 -6.83 -9.01 -1.50
C TYR A 102 -7.01 -7.52 -1.70
N LYS A 103 -7.14 -6.79 -0.59
CA LYS A 103 -7.28 -5.34 -0.57
C LYS A 103 -6.57 -4.75 0.64
N ILE A 104 -5.80 -3.69 0.44
CA ILE A 104 -5.20 -2.87 1.49
C ILE A 104 -5.71 -1.46 1.38
N ARG A 105 -5.86 -0.79 2.53
CA ARG A 105 -6.01 0.66 2.62
C ARG A 105 -4.94 1.22 3.52
N ILE A 106 -4.27 2.27 3.04
CA ILE A 106 -3.27 3.05 3.79
C ILE A 106 -3.78 4.48 3.88
N LYS A 107 -3.79 5.05 5.09
CA LYS A 107 -4.33 6.39 5.40
C LYS A 107 -3.26 7.35 5.89
#